data_AF-X0SLW8-F1
#
_entry.id   AF-X0SLW8-F1
#
_cell.length_a   1.000
_cell.length_b   1.000
_cell.length_c   1.000
_cell.angle_alpha   90.00
_cell.angle_beta   90.00
_cell.angle_gamma   90.00
#
_symmetry.space_group_name_H-M   'P 1'
#
loop_
_entity.id
_entity.type
_entity.pdbx_description
1 polymer ?
#
loop_
_entity_poly.entity_id
_entity_poly.type
_entity_poly.pdbx_seq_one_letter_code
_entity_poly.pdbx_strand_id
1 'polypeptide(L)' 'MMQAEIYYDILSNKQREILPRLGFLKERQIYLAGGTALALQIGHRSSIDFGFYDKTE' A
#
# COMPACT_ATOMS: atom_id res chain seq x y z
N MET A 1 -3.29 -22.41 -2.64
CA MET A 1 -3.02 -21.01 -3.03
C MET A 1 -2.22 -20.39 -1.90
N MET A 2 -0.97 -19.96 -2.13
CA MET A 2 -0.22 -19.22 -1.09
C MET A 2 -0.87 -17.84 -0.95
N GLN A 3 -1.31 -17.51 0.26
CA GLN A 3 -1.70 -16.14 0.59
C GLN A 3 -0.43 -15.28 0.53
N ALA A 4 -0.46 -14.18 -0.23
CA ALA A 4 0.64 -13.24 -0.21
C ALA A 4 0.68 -12.59 1.18
N GLU A 5 1.78 -12.79 1.91
CA GLU A 5 2.03 -12.05 3.15
C GLU A 5 2.33 -10.59 2.81
N ILE A 6 1.71 -9.66 3.54
CA ILE A 6 1.92 -8.23 3.37
C ILE A 6 2.90 -7.74 4.45
N TYR A 7 4.04 -7.22 4.02
CA TYR A 7 5.11 -6.75 4.88
C TYR A 7 4.86 -5.32 5.34
N TYR A 8 4.07 -5.13 6.39
CA TYR A 8 3.79 -3.80 6.96
C TYR A 8 5.01 -3.13 7.62
N ASP A 9 6.10 -3.87 7.83
CA ASP A 9 7.31 -3.32 8.45
C ASP A 9 8.07 -2.33 7.57
N ILE A 10 7.77 -2.32 6.26
CA ILE A 10 8.26 -1.32 5.32
C ILE A 10 7.65 0.08 5.55
N LEU A 11 6.56 0.17 6.31
CA LEU A 11 5.88 1.42 6.64
C LEU A 11 6.35 1.96 7.99
N SER A 12 6.59 3.27 8.04
CA SER A 12 6.80 3.99 9.30
C SER A 12 5.54 3.99 10.18
N ASN A 13 5.71 4.29 11.46
CA ASN A 13 4.59 4.38 12.41
C ASN A 13 3.50 5.36 11.94
N LYS A 14 3.88 6.51 11.37
CA LYS A 14 2.94 7.51 10.84
C LYS A 14 2.14 6.97 9.66
N GLN A 15 2.79 6.22 8.76
CA GLN A 15 2.11 5.60 7.63
C GLN A 15 1.14 4.51 8.08
N ARG A 16 1.50 3.69 9.09
CA ARG A 16 0.60 2.69 9.68
C ARG A 16 -0.61 3.33 10.37
N GLU A 17 -0.45 4.51 10.96
CA GLU A 17 -1.56 5.27 11.56
C GLU A 17 -2.54 5.84 10.50
N ILE A 18 -2.01 6.34 9.38
CA ILE A 18 -2.81 6.99 8.33
C ILE A 18 -3.45 5.97 7.39
N LEU A 19 -2.78 4.87 7.05
CA LEU A 19 -3.23 3.91 6.05
C LEU A 19 -4.68 3.40 6.28
N PRO A 20 -5.12 3.07 7.52
CA PRO A 20 -6.51 2.70 7.78
C PRO A 20 -7.53 3.81 7.47
N ARG A 21 -7.13 5.08 7.61
CA ARG A 21 -7.99 6.25 7.32
C ARG A 21 -8.19 6.46 5.82
N LEU A 22 -7.37 5.82 4.97
CA LEU A 22 -7.49 5.84 3.52
C LEU A 22 -8.42 4.73 2.97
N GLY A 23 -9.13 4.01 3.84
CA GLY A 23 -10.02 2.92 3.43
C GLY A 23 -11.11 3.33 2.43
N PHE A 24 -11.54 4.59 2.46
CA PHE A 24 -12.53 5.15 1.52
C PHE A 24 -12.10 5.08 0.05
N LEU A 25 -10.79 4.94 -0.23
CA LEU A 25 -10.28 4.78 -1.60
C LEU A 25 -10.79 3.48 -2.26
N LYS A 26 -11.09 2.45 -1.47
CA LYS A 26 -11.67 1.20 -1.98
C LYS A 26 -13.02 1.42 -2.64
N GLU A 27 -13.88 2.25 -2.03
CA GLU A 27 -15.21 2.59 -2.57
C GLU A 27 -15.11 3.34 -3.90
N ARG A 28 -13.99 4.06 -4.10
CA ARG A 28 -13.68 4.79 -5.33
C ARG A 28 -12.96 3.94 -6.38
N GLN A 29 -12.76 2.64 -6.13
CA GLN A 29 -11.97 1.74 -6.99
C GLN A 29 -10.53 2.22 -7.21
N ILE A 30 -9.98 2.95 -6.25
CA ILE A 30 -8.58 3.42 -6.26
C ILE A 30 -7.73 2.37 -5.52
N TYR A 31 -6.60 2.01 -6.11
CA TYR A 31 -5.70 0.98 -5.58
C TYR A 31 -4.27 1.50 -5.43
N LEU A 32 -3.54 0.92 -4.48
CA LEU A 32 -2.12 1.20 -4.28
C LEU A 32 -1.32 0.42 -5.32
N ALA A 33 -0.47 1.10 -6.08
CA ALA A 33 0.39 0.48 -7.08
C ALA A 33 1.83 1.00 -7.00
N GLY A 34 2.65 0.58 -7.96
CA GLY A 34 4.03 1.02 -8.08
C GLY A 34 4.96 0.52 -6.97
N GLY A 35 5.98 1.33 -6.66
CA GLY A 35 7.07 0.93 -5.78
C GLY A 35 6.64 0.57 -4.35
N THR A 36 5.64 1.27 -3.80
CA THR A 36 5.12 1.00 -2.44
C THR A 36 4.30 -0.28 -2.40
N ALA A 37 3.46 -0.53 -3.42
CA ALA A 37 2.71 -1.79 -3.50
C ALA A 37 3.65 -3.00 -3.61
N LEU A 38 4.68 -2.90 -4.45
CA LEU A 38 5.69 -3.95 -4.57
C LEU A 38 6.46 -4.15 -3.26
N ALA A 39 6.86 -3.05 -2.59
CA ALA A 39 7.55 -3.14 -1.30
C ALA A 39 6.70 -3.83 -0.23
N LEU A 40 5.38 -3.59 -0.19
CA LEU A 40 4.45 -4.30 0.70
C LEU A 40 4.34 -5.80 0.38
N GLN A 41 4.50 -6.20 -0.89
CA GLN A 41 4.41 -7.60 -1.30
C GLN A 41 5.68 -8.41 -1.02
N ILE A 42 6.86 -7.80 -1.05
CA ILE A 42 8.14 -8.54 -0.96
C ILE A 42 9.05 -8.09 0.21
N GLY A 43 8.69 -7.05 0.95
CA GLY A 43 9.40 -6.63 2.17
C GLY A 43 10.83 -6.08 1.95
N HIS A 44 11.25 -5.83 0.71
CA HIS A 44 12.66 -5.59 0.39
C HIS A 44 13.23 -4.21 0.76
N ARG A 45 12.38 -3.20 1.01
CA ARG A 45 12.81 -1.85 1.41
C ARG A 45 11.66 -1.06 2.03
N SER A 46 11.99 -0.04 2.81
CA SER A 46 11.01 0.97 3.24
C SER A 46 10.55 1.84 2.06
N SER A 47 9.31 2.33 2.12
CA SER A 47 8.78 3.31 1.16
C SER A 47 8.13 4.45 1.91
N ILE A 48 8.34 5.69 1.46
CA ILE A 48 7.88 6.90 2.17
C ILE A 48 6.49 7.32 1.67
N ASP A 49 6.22 7.17 0.38
CA ASP A 49 5.01 7.70 -0.26
C ASP A 49 3.98 6.59 -0.54
N PHE A 50 2.70 6.95 -0.68
CA PHE A 50 1.67 6.05 -1.22
C PHE A 50 1.30 6.49 -2.64
N GLY A 51 1.50 5.62 -3.63
CA GLY A 51 1.08 5.84 -5.02
C GLY A 51 -0.27 5.20 -5.29
N PHE A 52 -1.34 5.99 -5.22
CA PHE A 52 -2.69 5.53 -5.51
C PHE A 52 -3.09 5.86 -6.95
N TYR A 53 -3.73 4.90 -7.60
CA TYR A 53 -4.13 4.97 -9.01
C TYR A 53 -5.58 4.52 -9.13
N ASP A 54 -6.28 5.03 -10.14
CA ASP A 54 -7.57 4.46 -10.53
C ASP A 54 -7.37 3.52 -11.74
N LYS A 55 -8.46 3.06 -12.35
CA LYS A 55 -8.36 2.14 -13.50
C LYS A 55 -8.03 2.86 -14.81
N THR A 56 -8.08 4.18 -14.82
CA THR A 56 -8.03 5.03 -16.00
C THR A 56 -6.73 5.81 -16.14
N GLU A 57 -6.03 6.11 -15.04
CA GLU A 57 -4.75 6.82 -14.96
C GLU A 57 -3.78 6.15 -13.96
#